data_AF-A0A0M3KD73-F1
#
_entry.id   AF-A0A0M3KD73-F1
#
_cell.length_a   1.000
_cell.length_b   1.000
_cell.length_c   1.000
_cell.angle_alpha   90.00
_cell.angle_beta   90.00
_cell.angle_gamma   90.00
#
_symmetry.space_group_name_H-M   'P 1'
#
loop_
_entity.id
_entity.type
_entity.pdbx_description
1 polymer ?
#
loop_
_entity_poly.entity_id
_entity_poly.type
_entity_poly.pdbx_seq_one_letter_code
_entity_poly.pdbx_strand_id
1 'polypeptide(L)'
;MIPIRPFRKGESRTTKIDQSGLFSFVTYSWVFPYLWAAFKGRLSQDQTWNCSIYDSSTVNMARLEYLWNQELEQRPSKPSLFRVICVFIKTRIAVACLVFSFCLVFGFIGPTCFVEFARVLSYGGTWAISYRTGIRVRGALLALLYKKLINIVNVYANDAQRLFDAVTFTPLVLVGPLVLIGGIIYLLCIIGPWSLLGILTFLLFDVFQFALGKTMVRFRASAIKKTERRINLMGEIIRCIRVIKMNCWEETFTEKIEGLQIILI
;
A
#
# COMPACT_ATOMS: atom_id res chain seq x y z
N MET A 1 2.16 34.31 19.65
CA MET A 1 3.15 33.25 19.37
C MET A 1 3.12 32.87 17.89
N ILE A 2 3.37 33.83 17.00
CA ILE A 2 3.69 33.51 15.60
C ILE A 2 5.20 33.75 15.48
N PRO A 3 5.98 32.81 14.92
CA PRO A 3 7.43 32.88 14.81
C PRO A 3 7.91 33.79 13.66
N ILE A 4 7.00 34.56 13.08
CA ILE A 4 7.30 35.59 12.09
C ILE A 4 7.09 36.93 12.79
N ARG A 5 8.15 37.40 13.44
CA ARG A 5 8.19 38.72 14.06
C ARG A 5 9.15 39.59 13.26
N PRO A 6 8.74 40.77 12.77
CA PRO A 6 9.68 41.69 12.15
C PRO A 6 10.74 42.08 13.18
N PHE A 7 11.99 41.76 12.88
CA PHE A 7 13.12 41.97 13.78
C PHE A 7 13.43 43.47 13.84
N ARG A 8 13.24 44.12 15.00
CA ARG A 8 13.78 45.47 15.23
C ARG A 8 15.21 45.32 15.77
N LYS A 9 16.20 45.42 14.89
CA LYS A 9 17.63 45.42 15.26
C LYS A 9 17.89 46.56 16.26
N GLY A 10 18.23 46.25 17.52
CA GLY A 10 18.72 47.25 18.49
C GLY A 10 18.22 47.16 19.94
N GLU A 11 17.23 46.32 20.28
CA GLU A 11 16.72 46.26 21.66
C GLU A 11 17.52 45.26 22.55
N SER A 12 18.31 45.81 23.46
CA SER A 12 19.25 45.12 24.37
C SER A 12 18.58 44.24 25.46
N ARG A 13 17.25 44.05 25.48
CA ARG A 13 16.52 43.32 26.54
C ARG A 13 15.54 42.28 26.00
N THR A 14 15.86 41.63 24.88
CA THR A 14 15.01 40.58 24.31
C THR A 14 15.46 39.20 24.78
N THR A 15 14.50 38.37 25.22
CA THR A 15 14.77 37.02 25.70
C THR A 15 15.22 36.12 24.54
N LYS A 16 15.97 35.04 24.82
CA LYS A 16 16.46 34.13 23.76
C LYS A 16 15.33 33.50 22.93
N ILE A 17 14.15 33.31 23.51
CA ILE A 17 12.97 32.84 22.78
C ILE A 17 12.50 33.86 21.75
N ASP A 18 12.55 35.16 22.08
CA ASP A 18 12.14 36.24 21.18
C ASP A 18 13.10 36.41 19.99
N GLN A 19 14.35 35.97 20.15
CA GLN A 19 15.38 35.99 19.10
C GLN A 19 15.40 34.69 18.27
N SER A 20 14.65 33.67 18.66
CA SER A 20 14.65 32.38 17.97
C SER A 20 13.89 32.42 16.64
N GLY A 21 14.51 31.92 15.57
CA GLY A 21 13.81 31.73 14.28
C GLY A 21 12.85 30.55 14.33
N LEU A 22 11.96 30.43 13.33
CA LEU A 22 10.93 29.37 13.26
C LEU A 22 11.48 27.96 13.51
N PHE A 23 12.57 27.56 12.85
CA PHE A 23 13.15 26.23 13.01
C PHE A 23 13.75 26.03 14.41
N SER A 24 14.46 27.03 14.94
CA SER A 24 15.02 26.99 16.29
C SER A 24 13.92 26.89 17.35
N PHE A 25 12.81 27.62 17.15
CA PHE A 25 11.63 27.59 18.01
C PHE A 25 10.97 26.20 18.03
N VAL A 26 10.71 25.62 16.85
CA VAL A 26 10.07 24.29 16.71
C VAL A 26 10.94 23.17 17.28
N THR A 27 12.26 23.25 17.09
CA THR A 27 13.21 22.22 17.57
C THR A 27 13.67 22.45 19.01
N TYR A 28 13.17 23.48 19.70
CA TYR A 28 13.63 23.91 21.04
C TYR A 28 15.14 24.15 21.14
N SER A 29 15.82 24.38 20.01
CA SER A 29 17.27 24.56 19.95
C SER A 29 17.75 25.74 20.81
N TRP A 30 16.94 26.78 20.95
CA TRP A 30 17.21 27.96 21.78
C TRP A 30 17.26 27.66 23.30
N VAL A 31 16.64 26.56 23.76
CA VAL A 31 16.64 26.11 25.17
C VAL A 31 17.83 25.21 25.48
N PHE A 32 18.31 24.47 24.48
CA PHE A 32 19.30 23.40 24.64
C PHE A 32 20.59 23.81 25.40
N PRO A 33 21.23 24.98 25.14
CA PRO A 33 22.44 25.38 25.86
C PRO A 33 22.23 25.50 27.37
N TYR A 34 21.02 25.88 27.79
CA TYR A 34 20.66 26.02 29.20
C TYR A 34 20.43 24.65 29.85
N LEU A 35 19.67 23.76 29.19
CA LEU A 35 19.48 22.39 29.68
C LEU A 35 20.83 21.68 29.85
N TRP A 36 21.76 21.93 28.93
CA TRP A 36 23.12 21.38 28.99
C TRP A 36 23.94 21.96 30.15
N ALA A 37 23.83 23.27 30.42
CA ALA A 37 24.50 23.90 31.55
C ALA A 37 23.94 23.44 32.90
N ALA A 38 22.61 23.25 32.99
CA ALA A 38 21.93 22.68 34.13
C ALA A 38 22.36 21.22 34.38
N PHE A 39 22.45 20.41 33.33
CA PHE A 39 22.96 19.03 33.42
C PHE A 39 24.40 18.97 33.95
N LYS A 40 25.23 19.99 33.63
CA LYS A 40 26.61 20.10 34.14
C LYS A 40 26.73 20.73 35.53
N GLY A 41 25.61 21.05 36.20
CA GLY A 41 25.61 21.66 37.54
C GLY A 41 26.19 23.07 37.61
N ARG A 42 26.21 23.82 36.48
CA ARG A 42 26.84 25.15 36.37
C ARG A 42 25.85 26.31 36.48
N LEU A 43 24.70 26.07 37.10
CA LEU A 43 23.59 27.02 37.06
C LEU A 43 23.53 27.85 38.34
N SER A 44 23.83 29.14 38.24
CA SER A 44 23.66 30.11 39.33
C SER A 44 22.24 30.69 39.34
N GLN A 45 21.70 30.97 40.53
CA GLN A 45 20.33 31.45 40.72
C GLN A 45 20.04 32.80 40.05
N ASP A 46 21.07 33.60 39.75
CA ASP A 46 20.96 34.89 39.10
C ASP A 46 20.84 34.81 37.56
N GLN A 47 20.98 33.60 36.97
CA GLN A 47 20.84 33.36 35.52
C GLN A 47 19.42 32.95 35.10
N THR A 48 18.41 33.25 35.91
CA THR A 48 17.02 32.96 35.57
C THR A 48 16.55 33.79 34.37
N TRP A 49 15.80 33.17 33.47
CA TRP A 49 15.27 33.85 32.30
C TRP A 49 14.19 34.86 32.71
N ASN A 50 14.32 36.08 32.20
CA ASN A 50 13.20 37.01 32.21
C ASN A 50 12.10 36.49 31.28
N CYS A 51 10.84 36.72 31.66
CA CYS A 51 9.70 36.39 30.82
C CYS A 51 9.77 37.21 29.52
N SER A 52 9.33 36.63 28.39
CA SER A 52 9.16 37.38 27.14
C SER A 52 8.23 38.57 27.39
N ILE A 53 8.54 39.72 26.80
CA ILE A 53 7.71 40.93 26.90
C ILE A 53 6.27 40.64 26.43
N TYR A 54 6.11 39.73 25.47
CA TYR A 54 4.81 39.34 24.92
C TYR A 54 4.03 38.35 25.79
N ASP A 55 4.73 37.65 26.69
CA ASP A 55 4.13 36.75 27.67
C ASP A 55 3.96 37.42 29.04
N SER A 56 4.49 38.64 29.21
CA SER A 56 4.27 39.50 30.38
C SER A 56 2.79 39.80 30.61
N SER A 57 2.38 39.86 31.88
CA SER A 57 1.02 40.23 32.29
C SER A 57 0.67 41.65 31.87
N THR A 58 1.62 42.60 31.94
CA THR A 58 1.39 44.02 31.64
C THR A 58 0.89 44.26 30.22
N VAL A 59 1.53 43.64 29.22
CA VAL A 59 1.17 43.78 27.80
C VAL A 59 -0.14 43.07 27.47
N ASN A 60 -0.33 41.85 28.01
CA ASN A 60 -1.54 41.07 27.76
C ASN A 60 -2.77 41.69 28.45
N MET A 61 -2.61 42.25 29.65
CA MET A 61 -3.66 42.97 30.39
C MET A 61 -4.11 44.21 29.62
N ALA A 62 -3.18 45.06 29.20
CA ALA A 62 -3.52 46.28 28.44
C ALA A 62 -4.28 45.97 27.14
N ARG A 63 -3.89 44.88 26.45
CA ARG A 63 -4.61 44.43 25.25
C ARG A 63 -6.02 43.89 25.56
N LEU A 64 -6.18 43.16 26.66
CA LEU A 64 -7.48 42.63 27.06
C LEU A 64 -8.42 43.75 27.51
N GLU A 65 -7.90 44.74 28.25
CA GLU A 65 -8.62 45.94 28.67
C GLU A 65 -9.11 46.76 27.47
N TYR A 66 -8.26 46.95 26.45
CA TYR A 66 -8.68 47.57 25.20
C TYR A 66 -9.86 46.85 24.53
N LEU A 67 -9.79 45.52 24.41
CA LEU A 67 -10.87 44.72 23.83
C LEU A 67 -12.14 44.73 24.68
N TRP A 68 -12.01 44.85 26.00
CA TRP A 68 -13.13 44.99 26.93
C TRP A 68 -13.86 46.32 26.73
N ASN A 69 -13.12 47.43 26.66
CA ASN A 69 -13.68 48.76 26.40
C ASN A 69 -14.41 48.80 25.04
N GLN A 70 -13.85 48.14 24.03
CA GLN A 70 -14.49 48.02 22.72
C GLN A 70 -15.83 47.26 22.76
N GLU A 71 -15.94 46.19 23.57
CA GLU A 71 -17.21 45.47 23.74
C GLU A 71 -18.24 46.32 24.52
N LEU A 72 -17.80 47.11 25.50
CA LEU A 72 -18.68 48.04 26.22
C LEU A 72 -19.27 49.12 25.29
N GLU A 73 -18.47 49.64 24.36
CA GLU A 73 -18.92 50.61 23.35
C GLU A 73 -19.90 49.99 22.34
N GLN A 74 -19.62 48.77 21.87
CA GLN A 74 -20.45 48.10 20.86
C GLN A 74 -21.75 47.51 21.42
N ARG A 75 -21.74 47.07 22.69
CA ARG A 75 -22.87 46.41 23.36
C ARG A 75 -23.06 46.93 24.79
N PRO A 76 -23.56 48.16 24.94
CA PRO A 76 -23.76 48.75 26.26
C PRO A 76 -24.83 48.01 27.09
N SER A 77 -25.80 47.36 26.46
CA SER A 77 -26.90 46.69 27.17
C SER A 77 -26.56 45.31 27.74
N LYS A 78 -25.62 44.57 27.11
CA LYS A 78 -25.24 43.20 27.51
C LYS A 78 -23.78 42.88 27.11
N PRO A 79 -22.77 43.40 27.83
CA PRO A 79 -21.38 43.05 27.57
C PRO A 79 -21.08 41.60 27.96
N SER A 80 -20.25 40.90 27.18
CA SER A 80 -19.87 39.51 27.44
C SER A 80 -18.35 39.33 27.51
N LEU A 81 -17.86 39.00 28.71
CA LEU A 81 -16.44 38.74 28.96
C LEU A 81 -15.95 37.50 28.21
N PHE A 82 -16.79 36.47 28.10
CA PHE A 82 -16.46 35.25 27.35
C PHE A 82 -16.12 35.57 25.89
N ARG A 83 -16.90 36.45 25.25
CA ARG A 83 -16.65 36.87 23.87
C ARG A 83 -15.33 37.60 23.71
N VAL A 84 -15.01 38.50 24.63
CA VAL A 84 -13.75 39.24 24.66
C VAL A 84 -12.56 38.29 24.81
N ILE A 85 -12.66 37.31 25.71
CA ILE A 85 -11.66 36.24 25.86
C ILE A 85 -11.50 35.44 24.57
N CYS A 86 -12.60 35.02 23.94
CA CYS A 86 -12.55 34.30 22.66
C CYS A 86 -11.83 35.12 21.59
N VAL A 87 -12.12 36.41 21.46
CA VAL A 87 -11.43 37.31 20.51
C VAL A 87 -9.94 37.46 20.84
N PHE A 88 -9.58 37.51 22.12
CA PHE A 88 -8.20 37.60 22.56
C PHE A 88 -7.38 36.36 22.19
N ILE A 89 -7.95 35.15 22.31
CA ILE A 89 -7.25 33.89 22.07
C ILE A 89 -7.45 33.32 20.65
N LYS A 90 -8.42 33.81 19.86
CA LYS A 90 -8.83 33.20 18.58
C LYS A 90 -7.66 32.89 17.64
N THR A 91 -6.69 33.79 17.53
CA THR A 91 -5.55 33.62 16.61
C THR A 91 -4.56 32.58 17.12
N ARG A 92 -4.39 32.47 18.45
CA ARG A 92 -3.52 31.44 19.07
C ARG A 92 -4.15 30.05 18.91
N ILE A 93 -5.46 29.93 19.16
CA ILE A 93 -6.20 28.67 18.97
C ILE A 93 -6.20 28.25 17.51
N ALA A 94 -6.47 29.18 16.57
CA ALA A 94 -6.48 28.86 15.14
C ALA A 94 -5.12 28.31 14.68
N VAL A 95 -4.01 28.93 15.07
CA VAL A 95 -2.66 28.44 14.76
C VAL A 95 -2.39 27.08 15.43
N ALA A 96 -2.79 26.89 16.69
CA ALA A 96 -2.63 25.62 17.39
C ALA A 96 -3.41 24.48 16.70
N CYS A 97 -4.66 24.73 16.30
CA CYS A 97 -5.47 23.77 15.54
C CYS A 97 -4.84 23.43 14.19
N LEU A 98 -4.28 24.42 13.47
CA LEU A 98 -3.60 24.16 12.19
C LEU A 98 -2.36 23.27 12.37
N VAL A 99 -1.52 23.57 13.37
CA VAL A 99 -0.32 22.76 13.67
C VAL A 99 -0.70 21.36 14.15
N PHE A 100 -1.73 21.24 14.98
CA PHE A 100 -2.21 19.95 15.47
C PHE A 100 -2.79 19.09 14.35
N SER A 101 -3.63 19.68 13.48
CA SER A 101 -4.15 18.99 12.30
C SER A 101 -3.03 18.53 11.37
N PHE A 102 -2.02 19.37 11.13
CA PHE A 102 -0.83 18.96 10.37
C PHE A 102 -0.13 17.77 11.02
N CYS A 103 0.09 17.80 12.34
CA CYS A 103 0.71 16.69 13.06
C CYS A 103 -0.10 15.38 12.96
N LEU A 104 -1.43 15.45 13.10
CA LEU A 104 -2.30 14.28 12.94
C LEU A 104 -2.21 13.70 11.53
N VAL A 105 -2.28 14.54 10.50
CA VAL A 105 -2.16 14.12 9.10
C VAL A 105 -0.85 13.38 8.87
N PHE A 106 0.28 13.94 9.31
CA PHE A 106 1.58 13.28 9.16
C PHE A 106 1.73 12.03 10.02
N GLY A 107 1.15 12.01 11.22
CA GLY A 107 1.19 10.88 12.14
C GLY A 107 0.44 9.65 11.63
N PHE A 108 -0.68 9.84 10.91
CA PHE A 108 -1.44 8.74 10.31
C PHE A 108 -0.95 8.36 8.91
N ILE A 109 -0.71 9.35 8.05
CA ILE A 109 -0.39 9.10 6.63
C ILE A 109 1.04 8.61 6.50
N GLY A 110 1.99 9.14 7.26
CA GLY A 110 3.41 8.81 7.14
C GLY A 110 3.70 7.30 7.28
N PRO A 111 3.33 6.66 8.40
CA PRO A 111 3.54 5.22 8.60
C PRO A 111 2.81 4.38 7.55
N THR A 112 1.57 4.75 7.21
CA THR A 112 0.77 4.03 6.22
C THR A 112 1.47 4.06 4.85
N CYS A 113 1.84 5.24 4.36
CA CYS A 113 2.56 5.37 3.08
C CYS A 113 3.91 4.64 3.10
N PHE A 114 4.62 4.67 4.22
CA PHE A 114 5.89 3.95 4.34
C PHE A 114 5.72 2.43 4.23
N VAL A 115 4.73 1.85 4.93
CA VAL A 115 4.42 0.42 4.87
C VAL A 115 3.96 0.02 3.46
N GLU A 116 3.10 0.82 2.83
CA GLU A 116 2.66 0.61 1.45
C GLU A 116 3.83 0.63 0.46
N PHE A 117 4.70 1.64 0.58
CA PHE A 117 5.87 1.78 -0.28
C PHE A 117 6.84 0.60 -0.14
N ALA A 118 7.15 0.20 1.10
CA ALA A 118 8.00 -0.96 1.37
C ALA A 118 7.39 -2.25 0.81
N ARG A 119 6.06 -2.41 0.89
CA ARG A 119 5.35 -3.55 0.32
C ARG A 119 5.46 -3.58 -1.21
N VAL A 120 5.19 -2.45 -1.88
CA VAL A 120 5.25 -2.35 -3.34
C VAL A 120 6.65 -2.66 -3.85
N LEU A 121 7.69 -2.10 -3.22
CA LEU A 121 9.07 -2.39 -3.57
C LEU A 121 9.42 -3.87 -3.38
N SER A 122 9.06 -4.45 -2.24
CA SER A 122 9.37 -5.86 -1.93
C SER A 122 8.65 -6.82 -2.87
N TYR A 123 7.37 -6.56 -3.15
CA TYR A 123 6.56 -7.34 -4.07
C TYR A 123 7.11 -7.24 -5.49
N GLY A 124 7.36 -6.01 -5.98
CA GLY A 124 7.96 -5.77 -7.30
C GLY A 124 9.33 -6.43 -7.44
N GLY A 125 10.18 -6.36 -6.41
CA GLY A 125 11.48 -7.04 -6.38
C GLY A 125 11.36 -8.56 -6.48
N THR A 126 10.40 -9.15 -5.76
CA THR A 126 10.12 -10.59 -5.82
C THR A 126 9.71 -11.01 -7.24
N TRP A 127 8.76 -10.29 -7.86
CA TRP A 127 8.37 -10.56 -9.25
C TRP A 127 9.52 -10.41 -10.23
N ALA A 128 10.33 -9.36 -10.09
CA ALA A 128 11.49 -9.15 -10.95
C ALA A 128 12.50 -10.32 -10.87
N ILE A 129 12.77 -10.82 -9.66
CA ILE A 129 13.65 -11.97 -9.44
C ILE A 129 13.02 -13.24 -10.04
N SER A 130 11.74 -13.50 -9.78
CA SER A 130 11.01 -14.64 -10.32
C SER A 130 11.00 -14.64 -11.84
N TYR A 131 10.69 -13.52 -12.47
CA TYR A 131 10.69 -13.38 -13.93
C TYR A 131 12.09 -13.59 -14.52
N ARG A 132 13.13 -12.99 -13.93
CA ARG A 132 14.51 -13.21 -14.37
C ARG A 132 14.92 -14.67 -14.26
N THR A 133 14.53 -15.33 -13.16
CA THR A 133 14.80 -16.76 -12.95
C THR A 133 14.05 -17.61 -13.97
N GLY A 134 12.78 -17.33 -14.20
CA GLY A 134 11.98 -17.97 -15.24
C GLY A 134 12.60 -17.84 -16.62
N ILE A 135 13.00 -16.63 -17.05
CA ILE A 135 13.61 -16.39 -18.36
C ILE A 135 14.90 -17.21 -18.51
N ARG A 136 15.74 -17.25 -17.45
CA ARG A 136 16.98 -18.04 -17.45
C ARG A 136 16.71 -19.54 -17.60
N VAL A 137 15.74 -20.08 -16.84
CA VAL A 137 15.35 -21.49 -16.93
C VAL A 137 14.81 -21.82 -18.32
N ARG A 138 13.90 -20.99 -18.85
CA ARG A 138 13.32 -21.18 -20.18
C ARG A 138 14.39 -21.12 -21.28
N GLY A 139 15.27 -20.13 -21.23
CA GLY A 139 16.36 -19.96 -22.18
C GLY A 139 17.33 -21.14 -22.15
N ALA A 140 17.73 -21.59 -20.96
CA ALA A 140 18.60 -22.76 -20.80
C ALA A 140 17.95 -24.05 -21.32
N LEU A 141 16.67 -24.27 -21.05
CA LEU A 141 15.93 -25.43 -21.53
C LEU A 141 15.83 -25.44 -23.06
N LEU A 142 15.43 -24.32 -23.67
CA LEU A 142 15.34 -24.21 -25.12
C LEU A 142 16.69 -24.37 -25.80
N ALA A 143 17.76 -23.80 -25.24
CA ALA A 143 19.12 -23.98 -25.75
C ALA A 143 19.59 -25.45 -25.67
N LEU A 144 19.30 -26.14 -24.56
CA LEU A 144 19.62 -27.56 -24.38
C LEU A 144 18.84 -28.43 -25.37
N LEU A 145 17.56 -28.14 -25.57
CA LEU A 145 16.72 -28.83 -26.55
C LEU A 145 17.20 -28.59 -27.97
N TYR A 146 17.56 -27.36 -28.33
CA TYR A 146 18.13 -27.05 -29.64
C TYR A 146 19.43 -27.83 -29.88
N LYS A 147 20.31 -27.90 -28.88
CA LYS A 147 21.57 -28.65 -28.97
C LYS A 147 21.37 -30.16 -29.16
N LYS A 148 20.39 -30.76 -28.46
CA LYS A 148 20.15 -32.21 -28.53
C LYS A 148 19.25 -32.62 -29.69
N LEU A 149 18.27 -31.79 -30.04
CA LEU A 149 17.12 -32.17 -30.86
C LEU A 149 16.66 -30.96 -31.70
N ILE A 150 17.37 -30.69 -32.80
CA ILE A 150 17.14 -29.55 -33.71
C ILE A 150 15.69 -29.52 -34.26
N ASN A 151 15.07 -30.69 -34.48
CA ASN A 151 13.78 -30.78 -35.19
C ASN A 151 12.53 -30.54 -34.33
N ILE A 152 12.64 -30.42 -33.00
CA ILE A 152 11.46 -30.39 -32.11
C ILE A 152 11.32 -29.12 -31.27
N VAL A 153 12.20 -28.13 -31.43
CA VAL A 153 12.21 -26.93 -30.59
C VAL A 153 10.86 -26.20 -30.57
N ASN A 154 10.18 -26.12 -31.71
CA ASN A 154 8.87 -25.46 -31.81
C ASN A 154 7.76 -26.21 -31.04
N VAL A 155 7.84 -27.54 -30.95
CA VAL A 155 6.88 -28.35 -30.18
C VAL A 155 7.04 -28.10 -28.69
N TYR A 156 8.28 -27.98 -28.22
CA TYR A 156 8.59 -27.76 -26.80
C TYR A 156 8.57 -26.30 -26.36
N ALA A 157 8.45 -25.34 -27.29
CA ALA A 157 8.37 -23.92 -26.97
C ALA A 157 7.17 -23.60 -26.05
N ASN A 158 6.04 -24.29 -26.25
CA ASN A 158 4.84 -24.14 -25.43
C ASN A 158 5.02 -24.72 -24.02
N ASP A 159 5.66 -25.89 -23.89
CA ASP A 159 5.92 -26.48 -22.57
C ASP A 159 6.99 -25.69 -21.80
N ALA A 160 7.97 -25.12 -22.49
CA ALA A 160 8.93 -24.20 -21.89
C ALA A 160 8.25 -22.90 -21.39
N GLN A 161 7.19 -22.42 -22.05
CA GLN A 161 6.37 -21.31 -21.55
C GLN A 161 5.61 -21.70 -20.28
N ARG A 162 4.99 -22.89 -20.24
CA ARG A 162 4.33 -23.37 -19.02
C ARG A 162 5.28 -23.52 -17.84
N LEU A 163 6.49 -24.01 -18.11
CA LEU A 163 7.54 -24.10 -17.09
C LEU A 163 7.98 -22.71 -16.60
N PHE A 164 8.11 -21.75 -17.52
CA PHE A 164 8.37 -20.36 -17.17
C PHE A 164 7.29 -19.80 -16.24
N ASP A 165 6.02 -20.02 -16.57
CA ASP A 165 4.90 -19.58 -15.73
C ASP A 165 5.01 -20.25 -14.35
N ALA A 166 5.21 -21.57 -14.29
CA ALA A 166 5.37 -22.31 -13.03
C ALA A 166 6.50 -21.76 -12.15
N VAL A 167 7.70 -21.56 -12.70
CA VAL A 167 8.86 -21.01 -11.98
C VAL A 167 8.58 -19.59 -11.48
N THR A 168 7.87 -18.79 -12.27
CA THR A 168 7.53 -17.42 -11.90
C THR A 168 6.60 -17.38 -10.68
N PHE A 169 5.63 -18.29 -10.61
CA PHE A 169 4.67 -18.37 -9.49
C PHE A 169 5.16 -19.19 -8.29
N THR A 170 6.30 -19.89 -8.37
CA THR A 170 6.82 -20.75 -7.29
C THR A 170 6.90 -20.05 -5.92
N PRO A 171 7.44 -18.82 -5.79
CA PRO A 171 7.53 -18.18 -4.48
C PRO A 171 6.16 -17.93 -3.84
N LEU A 172 5.15 -17.61 -4.64
CA LEU A 172 3.78 -17.41 -4.16
C LEU A 172 3.21 -18.71 -3.56
N VAL A 173 3.44 -19.84 -4.23
CA VAL A 173 2.96 -21.16 -3.80
C VAL A 173 3.66 -21.63 -2.53
N LEU A 174 4.98 -21.40 -2.41
CA LEU A 174 5.75 -21.83 -1.24
C LEU A 174 5.51 -20.96 -0.01
N VAL A 175 5.42 -19.64 -0.19
CA VAL A 175 5.26 -18.68 0.91
C VAL A 175 3.81 -18.51 1.32
N GLY A 176 2.85 -18.75 0.42
CA GLY A 176 1.41 -18.63 0.66
C GLY A 176 0.91 -19.31 1.94
N PRO A 177 1.23 -20.60 2.19
CA PRO A 177 0.82 -21.30 3.41
C PRO A 177 1.39 -20.67 4.69
N LEU A 178 2.64 -20.21 4.66
CA LEU A 178 3.28 -19.56 5.80
C LEU A 178 2.59 -18.24 6.14
N VAL A 179 2.25 -17.44 5.11
CA VAL A 179 1.50 -16.19 5.28
C VAL A 179 0.10 -16.45 5.82
N LEU A 180 -0.58 -17.50 5.34
CA LEU A 180 -1.90 -17.89 5.83
C LEU A 180 -1.87 -18.26 7.32
N ILE A 181 -0.90 -19.08 7.74
CA ILE A 181 -0.73 -19.47 9.15
C ILE A 181 -0.43 -18.23 10.01
N GLY A 182 0.51 -17.37 9.57
CA GLY A 182 0.84 -16.14 10.28
C GLY A 182 -0.37 -15.20 10.40
N GLY A 183 -1.18 -15.09 9.35
CA GLY A 183 -2.41 -14.29 9.34
C GLY A 183 -3.46 -14.81 10.33
N ILE A 184 -3.65 -16.13 10.40
CA ILE A 184 -4.55 -16.76 11.38
C ILE A 184 -4.09 -16.45 12.81
N ILE A 185 -2.80 -16.62 13.11
CA ILE A 185 -2.24 -16.32 14.43
C ILE A 185 -2.43 -14.84 14.78
N TYR A 186 -2.12 -13.94 13.85
CA TYR A 186 -2.27 -12.50 14.04
C TYR A 186 -3.73 -12.10 14.35
N LEU A 187 -4.69 -12.63 13.60
CA LEU A 187 -6.12 -12.36 13.83
C LEU A 187 -6.60 -12.89 15.18
N LEU A 188 -6.16 -14.09 15.58
CA LEU A 188 -6.49 -14.66 16.89
C LEU A 188 -5.92 -13.82 18.04
N CYS A 189 -4.73 -13.26 17.90
CA CYS A 189 -4.12 -12.42 18.94
C CYS A 189 -4.80 -11.05 19.10
N ILE A 190 -5.19 -10.39 17.99
CA ILE A 190 -5.76 -9.02 18.05
C ILE A 190 -7.26 -9.04 18.32
N ILE A 191 -8.02 -9.88 17.61
CA ILE A 191 -9.49 -9.88 17.67
C ILE A 191 -9.99 -10.91 18.70
N GLY A 192 -9.20 -11.95 18.97
CA GLY A 192 -9.60 -13.05 19.85
C GLY A 192 -10.39 -14.15 19.12
N PRO A 193 -11.09 -15.02 19.88
CA PRO A 193 -11.75 -16.22 19.35
C PRO A 193 -12.83 -15.95 18.30
N TRP A 194 -13.44 -14.76 18.31
CA TRP A 194 -14.47 -14.38 17.34
C TRP A 194 -13.97 -14.33 15.89
N SER A 195 -12.66 -14.19 15.69
CA SER A 195 -12.04 -14.25 14.36
C SER A 195 -12.19 -15.62 13.68
N LEU A 196 -12.44 -16.69 14.45
CA LEU A 196 -12.60 -18.05 13.93
C LEU A 196 -13.75 -18.17 12.92
N LEU A 197 -14.84 -17.41 13.10
CA LEU A 197 -15.97 -17.45 12.18
C LEU A 197 -15.60 -16.90 10.80
N GLY A 198 -14.80 -15.81 10.75
CA GLY A 198 -14.29 -15.25 9.50
C GLY A 198 -13.21 -16.13 8.85
N ILE A 199 -12.35 -16.75 9.65
CA ILE A 199 -11.36 -17.72 9.15
C ILE A 199 -12.07 -18.93 8.52
N LEU A 200 -13.13 -19.44 9.15
CA LEU A 200 -13.91 -20.56 8.63
C LEU A 200 -14.57 -20.23 7.29
N THR A 201 -15.19 -19.06 7.16
CA THR A 201 -15.82 -18.65 5.90
C THR A 201 -14.80 -18.48 4.78
N PHE A 202 -13.61 -17.93 5.07
CA PHE A 202 -12.52 -17.83 4.12
C PHE A 202 -12.04 -19.21 3.62
N LEU A 203 -11.79 -20.14 4.54
CA LEU A 203 -11.34 -21.50 4.19
C LEU A 203 -12.39 -22.27 3.38
N LEU A 204 -13.68 -22.13 3.69
CA LEU A 204 -14.75 -22.74 2.91
C LEU A 204 -14.77 -22.20 1.47
N PHE A 205 -14.56 -20.90 1.30
CA PHE A 205 -14.48 -20.28 -0.02
C PHE A 205 -13.25 -20.77 -0.81
N ASP A 206 -12.08 -20.91 -0.18
CA ASP A 206 -10.88 -21.46 -0.83
C ASP A 206 -11.08 -22.90 -1.30
N VAL A 207 -11.71 -23.74 -0.47
CA VAL A 207 -12.04 -25.13 -0.84
C VAL A 207 -13.00 -25.17 -2.02
N PHE A 208 -14.00 -24.29 -2.03
CA PHE A 208 -14.93 -24.15 -3.16
C PHE A 208 -14.21 -23.69 -4.43
N GLN A 209 -13.34 -22.68 -4.36
CA GLN A 209 -12.53 -22.23 -5.50
C GLN A 209 -11.64 -23.35 -6.05
N PHE A 210 -11.02 -24.13 -5.17
CA PHE A 210 -10.20 -25.27 -5.57
C PHE A 210 -11.02 -26.35 -6.29
N ALA A 211 -12.23 -26.65 -5.80
CA ALA A 211 -13.13 -27.61 -6.44
C ALA A 211 -13.57 -27.13 -7.84
N LEU A 212 -13.90 -25.85 -7.99
CA LEU A 212 -14.19 -25.24 -9.29
C LEU A 212 -12.98 -25.32 -10.23
N GLY A 213 -11.78 -25.00 -9.73
CA GLY A 213 -10.54 -25.08 -10.50
C GLY A 213 -10.26 -26.49 -11.03
N LYS A 214 -10.38 -27.52 -10.17
CA LYS A 214 -10.25 -28.92 -10.61
C LYS A 214 -11.28 -29.31 -11.66
N THR A 215 -12.52 -28.85 -11.49
CA THR A 215 -13.61 -29.13 -12.43
C THR A 215 -13.36 -28.46 -13.79
N MET A 216 -12.90 -27.21 -13.80
CA MET A 216 -12.48 -26.48 -15.00
C MET A 216 -11.39 -27.24 -15.76
N VAL A 217 -10.38 -27.75 -15.06
CA VAL A 217 -9.29 -28.54 -15.66
C VAL A 217 -9.81 -29.84 -16.27
N ARG A 218 -10.75 -30.53 -15.61
CA ARG A 218 -11.38 -31.75 -16.15
C ARG A 218 -12.14 -31.46 -17.44
N PHE A 219 -12.97 -30.42 -17.47
CA PHE A 219 -13.70 -30.02 -18.67
C PHE A 219 -12.76 -29.64 -19.80
N ARG A 220 -11.71 -28.87 -19.51
CA ARG A 220 -10.68 -28.52 -20.49
C ARG A 220 -9.98 -29.75 -21.07
N ALA A 221 -9.63 -30.72 -20.24
CA ALA A 221 -9.01 -31.97 -20.70
C ALA A 221 -9.96 -32.78 -21.61
N SER A 222 -11.24 -32.88 -21.25
CA SER A 222 -12.25 -33.55 -22.09
C SER A 222 -12.48 -32.82 -23.42
N ALA A 223 -12.50 -31.49 -23.42
CA ALA A 223 -12.61 -30.68 -24.64
C ALA A 223 -11.41 -30.92 -25.57
N ILE A 224 -10.17 -30.88 -25.02
CA ILE A 224 -8.94 -31.14 -25.79
C ILE A 224 -8.98 -32.53 -26.45
N LYS A 225 -9.39 -33.58 -25.73
CA LYS A 225 -9.50 -34.94 -26.29
C LYS A 225 -10.45 -35.03 -27.48
N LYS A 226 -11.61 -34.34 -27.40
CA LYS A 226 -12.57 -34.30 -28.52
C LYS A 226 -12.00 -33.54 -29.72
N THR A 227 -11.37 -32.39 -29.47
CA THR A 227 -10.72 -31.60 -30.53
C THR A 227 -9.62 -32.40 -31.23
N GLU A 228 -8.79 -33.10 -30.47
CA GLU A 228 -7.72 -33.95 -31.01
C GLU A 228 -8.28 -35.12 -31.83
N ARG A 229 -9.35 -35.78 -31.36
CA ARG A 229 -10.02 -36.84 -32.12
C ARG A 229 -10.55 -36.33 -33.47
N ARG A 230 -11.15 -35.14 -33.50
CA ARG A 230 -11.63 -34.50 -34.73
C ARG A 230 -10.47 -34.22 -35.70
N ILE A 231 -9.37 -33.65 -35.21
CA ILE A 231 -8.19 -33.33 -36.03
C ILE A 231 -7.59 -34.61 -36.64
N ASN A 232 -7.47 -35.68 -35.85
CA ASN A 232 -6.94 -36.95 -36.32
C ASN A 232 -7.83 -37.61 -37.38
N LEU A 233 -9.16 -37.65 -37.16
CA LEU A 233 -10.11 -38.20 -38.15
C LEU A 233 -10.10 -37.41 -39.46
N MET A 234 -10.07 -36.07 -39.39
CA MET A 234 -9.90 -35.23 -40.58
C MET A 234 -8.60 -35.57 -41.32
N GLY A 235 -7.50 -35.78 -40.59
CA GLY A 235 -6.23 -36.21 -41.17
C GLY A 235 -6.29 -37.57 -41.87
N GLU A 236 -7.03 -38.54 -41.34
CA GLU A 236 -7.27 -39.86 -41.96
C GLU A 236 -8.13 -39.73 -43.23
N ILE A 237 -9.21 -38.94 -43.19
CA ILE A 237 -10.10 -38.72 -44.34
C ILE A 237 -9.33 -38.12 -45.52
N ILE A 238 -8.51 -37.08 -45.28
CA ILE A 238 -7.68 -36.46 -46.32
C ILE A 238 -6.73 -37.48 -46.95
N ARG A 239 -6.14 -38.37 -46.13
CA ARG A 239 -5.20 -39.40 -46.60
C ARG A 239 -5.87 -40.50 -47.42
N CYS A 240 -7.12 -40.84 -47.11
CA CYS A 240 -7.90 -41.90 -47.76
C CYS A 240 -8.96 -41.38 -48.76
N ILE A 241 -8.94 -40.08 -49.11
CA ILE A 241 -10.01 -39.41 -49.86
C ILE A 241 -10.39 -40.11 -51.17
N ARG A 242 -9.40 -40.69 -51.88
CA ARG A 242 -9.64 -41.37 -53.16
C ARG A 242 -10.44 -42.67 -52.99
N VAL A 243 -10.17 -43.43 -51.93
CA VAL A 243 -10.91 -44.67 -51.59
C VAL A 243 -12.32 -44.34 -51.13
N ILE A 244 -12.46 -43.28 -50.32
CA ILE A 244 -13.76 -42.80 -49.83
C ILE A 244 -14.66 -42.41 -51.01
N LYS A 245 -14.12 -41.66 -51.99
CA LYS A 245 -14.85 -41.29 -53.21
C LYS A 245 -15.17 -42.49 -54.10
N MET A 246 -14.22 -43.42 -54.26
CA MET A 246 -14.42 -44.62 -55.07
C MET A 246 -15.54 -45.52 -54.51
N ASN A 247 -15.74 -45.51 -53.19
CA ASN A 247 -16.77 -46.30 -52.50
C ASN A 247 -18.02 -45.49 -52.11
N CYS A 248 -18.12 -44.20 -52.48
CA CYS A 248 -19.21 -43.30 -52.10
C CYS A 248 -19.50 -43.22 -50.59
N TRP A 249 -18.47 -43.32 -49.73
CA TRP A 249 -18.63 -43.29 -48.26
C TRP A 249 -18.70 -41.87 -47.66
N GLU A 250 -18.91 -40.84 -48.47
CA GLU A 250 -18.82 -39.43 -48.04
C GLU A 250 -19.82 -39.10 -46.93
N GLU A 251 -21.07 -39.53 -47.06
CA GLU A 251 -22.14 -39.27 -46.07
C GLU A 251 -21.83 -39.89 -44.70
N THR A 252 -21.34 -41.13 -44.68
CA THR A 252 -21.01 -41.84 -43.42
C THR A 252 -19.89 -41.14 -42.64
N PHE A 253 -18.93 -40.53 -43.33
CA PHE A 253 -17.86 -39.78 -42.68
C PHE A 253 -18.32 -38.38 -42.23
N THR A 254 -19.21 -37.73 -42.99
CA THR A 254 -19.79 -36.43 -42.63
C THR A 254 -20.61 -36.53 -41.34
N GLU A 255 -21.51 -37.50 -41.23
CA GLU A 255 -22.30 -37.73 -40.00
C GLU A 255 -21.39 -37.97 -38.78
N LYS A 256 -20.29 -38.69 -38.97
CA LYS A 256 -19.33 -38.99 -37.90
C LYS A 256 -18.57 -37.75 -37.43
N ILE A 257 -18.33 -36.78 -38.30
CA ILE A 257 -17.71 -35.49 -37.96
C ILE A 257 -18.73 -34.58 -37.26
N GLU A 258 -19.95 -34.49 -37.78
CA GLU A 258 -21.02 -33.68 -37.19
C GLU A 258 -21.37 -34.16 -35.77
N GLY A 259 -21.41 -35.48 -35.56
CA GLY A 259 -21.59 -36.07 -34.23
C GLY A 259 -20.49 -35.69 -33.23
N LEU A 260 -19.28 -35.38 -33.69
CA LEU A 260 -18.20 -34.86 -32.84
C LEU A 260 -18.32 -33.36 -32.54
N GLN A 261 -19.01 -32.61 -33.40
CA GLN A 261 -19.24 -31.16 -33.27
C GLN A 261 -20.35 -30.83 -32.26
N ILE A 262 -21.43 -31.63 -32.22
CA ILE A 262 -22.62 -31.37 -31.40
C ILE A 262 -22.31 -31.44 -29.89
N ILE A 263 -21.30 -32.20 -29.46
CA ILE A 263 -20.99 -32.42 -28.04
C ILE A 263 -20.08 -31.32 -27.44
N LEU A 264 -19.93 -30.18 -28.11
CA LEU A 264 -19.06 -29.06 -27.71
C LEU A 264 -19.80 -27.72 -27.56
N ILE A 265 -21.12 -27.71 -27.76
CA ILE A 265 -22.04 -26.59 -27.51
C ILE A 265 -22.96 -27.00 -26.36
#